data_AF-A0A4V3WBS8-F1
#
_entry.id   AF-A0A4V3WBS8-F1
#
_cell.length_a   1.000
_cell.length_b   1.000
_cell.length_c   1.000
_cell.angle_alpha   90.00
_cell.angle_beta   90.00
_cell.angle_gamma   90.00
#
_symmetry.space_group_name_H-M   'P 1'
#
loop_
_entity.id
_entity.type
_entity.pdbx_description
1 polymer ?
#
loop_
_entity_poly.entity_id
_entity_poly.type
_entity_poly.pdbx_seq_one_letter_code
_entity_poly.pdbx_strand_id
1 'polypeptide(L)'
;MIILPYPISANRYWRVFGGRVVRSAEAVQYRKDAGFLFALSRRRPLAGPVSVHLALHPRENKDGTASRSRLDLDNCIKVALDALNGVAYLDDKQVVRLSAVIAEPIQRGGLGVIVTEEERKRNAEQNRFYWGPVLTTIAEQAWVNGRRFDKDVWHEHYARLFGVMEEIVLPSGEIVTRRKSTTQMTVGEFSEYLDRVQADASQEMGVCFE
;
A
#
# COMPACT_ATOMS: atom_id res chain seq x y z
N MET A 1 15.92 5.75 -8.99
CA MET A 1 15.25 4.94 -10.03
C MET A 1 16.25 3.95 -10.59
N ILE A 2 15.88 2.68 -10.75
CA ILE A 2 16.71 1.64 -11.38
C ILE A 2 16.06 1.30 -12.72
N ILE A 3 16.84 1.28 -13.80
CA ILE A 3 16.33 0.89 -15.13
C ILE A 3 16.65 -0.58 -15.36
N LEU A 4 15.62 -1.42 -15.43
CA LEU A 4 15.71 -2.81 -15.84
C LEU A 4 15.70 -2.92 -17.37
N PRO A 5 16.19 -4.03 -17.94
CA PRO A 5 15.99 -4.34 -19.35
C PRO A 5 14.49 -4.32 -19.71
N TYR A 6 14.21 -4.15 -21.01
CA TYR A 6 12.84 -4.22 -21.49
C TYR A 6 12.21 -5.57 -21.10
N PRO A 7 11.05 -5.58 -20.42
CA PRO A 7 10.46 -6.81 -19.92
C PRO A 7 10.05 -7.74 -21.09
N ILE A 8 10.13 -9.05 -20.84
CA ILE A 8 9.53 -10.04 -21.73
C ILE A 8 8.02 -10.12 -21.46
N SER A 9 7.23 -10.52 -22.46
CA SER A 9 5.78 -10.63 -22.27
C SER A 9 5.42 -11.73 -21.27
N ALA A 10 4.32 -11.57 -20.55
CA ALA A 10 3.75 -12.53 -19.63
C ALA A 10 3.63 -13.94 -20.24
N ASN A 11 3.12 -14.03 -21.46
CA ASN A 11 2.98 -15.30 -22.17
C ASN A 11 4.32 -15.98 -22.46
N ARG A 12 5.41 -15.21 -22.56
CA ARG A 12 6.77 -15.74 -22.67
C ARG A 12 7.39 -16.01 -21.30
N TYR A 13 6.99 -15.26 -20.29
CA TYR A 13 7.48 -15.35 -18.91
C TYR A 13 7.00 -16.63 -18.22
N TRP A 14 5.69 -16.87 -18.22
CA TRP A 14 5.08 -18.08 -17.66
C TRP A 14 4.81 -19.11 -18.74
N ARG A 15 5.22 -20.36 -18.49
CA ARG A 15 5.01 -21.52 -19.37
C ARG A 15 4.35 -22.64 -18.60
N VAL A 16 3.69 -23.56 -19.30
CA VAL A 16 3.14 -24.78 -18.70
C VAL A 16 4.06 -25.94 -19.04
N PHE A 17 4.55 -26.64 -18.03
CA PHE A 17 5.36 -27.85 -18.17
C PHE A 17 4.82 -28.92 -17.23
N GLY A 18 4.46 -30.09 -17.77
CA GLY A 18 3.87 -31.18 -16.99
C GLY A 18 2.63 -30.76 -16.19
N GLY A 19 1.77 -29.92 -16.76
CA GLY A 19 0.56 -29.40 -16.10
C GLY A 19 0.80 -28.34 -15.02
N ARG A 20 2.03 -27.89 -14.80
CA ARG A 20 2.37 -26.85 -13.82
C ARG A 20 2.83 -25.58 -14.52
N VAL A 21 2.43 -24.43 -13.98
CA VAL A 21 2.95 -23.13 -14.41
C VAL A 21 4.35 -22.95 -13.86
N VAL A 22 5.32 -22.74 -14.75
CA VAL A 22 6.74 -22.53 -14.45
C VAL A 22 7.24 -21.25 -15.12
N ARG A 23 8.31 -20.67 -14.58
CA ARG A 23 9.03 -19.56 -15.24
C ARG A 23 9.84 -20.11 -16.42
N SER A 24 9.89 -19.39 -17.53
CA SER A 24 10.76 -19.71 -18.66
C SER A 24 12.24 -19.42 -18.34
N ALA A 25 13.16 -19.93 -19.17
CA ALA A 25 14.58 -19.60 -19.06
C ALA A 25 14.82 -18.07 -19.20
N GLU A 26 14.10 -17.40 -20.10
CA GLU A 26 14.17 -15.94 -20.25
C GLU A 26 13.66 -15.22 -18.99
N ALA A 27 12.60 -15.72 -18.35
CA ALA A 27 12.11 -15.16 -17.08
C ALA A 27 13.14 -15.30 -15.95
N VAL A 28 13.79 -16.46 -15.86
CA VAL A 28 14.89 -16.69 -14.90
C VAL A 28 16.04 -15.72 -15.15
N GLN A 29 16.42 -15.50 -16.41
CA GLN A 29 17.47 -14.55 -16.76
C GLN A 29 17.06 -13.11 -16.43
N TYR A 30 15.84 -12.70 -16.78
CA TYR A 30 15.32 -11.38 -16.48
C TYR A 30 15.35 -11.08 -14.97
N ARG A 31 14.98 -12.07 -14.14
CA ARG A 31 15.06 -11.96 -12.68
C ARG A 31 16.50 -11.86 -12.17
N LYS A 32 17.45 -12.58 -12.78
CA LYS A 32 18.89 -12.43 -12.46
C LYS A 32 19.40 -11.04 -12.80
N ASP A 33 19.03 -10.50 -13.96
CA ASP A 33 19.41 -9.15 -14.39
C ASP A 33 18.85 -8.10 -13.42
N ALA A 34 17.59 -8.24 -13.01
CA ALA A 34 16.99 -7.39 -11.98
C ALA A 34 17.73 -7.48 -10.65
N GLY A 35 18.03 -8.70 -10.18
CA GLY A 35 18.83 -8.92 -8.98
C GLY A 35 20.20 -8.25 -9.04
N PHE A 36 20.91 -8.38 -10.17
CA PHE A 36 22.21 -7.77 -10.38
C PHE A 36 22.15 -6.24 -10.34
N LEU A 37 21.18 -5.63 -11.04
CA LEU A 37 21.02 -4.17 -11.07
C LEU A 37 20.64 -3.60 -9.71
N PHE A 38 19.80 -4.30 -8.95
CA PHE A 38 19.48 -3.91 -7.57
C PHE A 38 20.69 -4.06 -6.64
N ALA A 39 21.47 -5.13 -6.76
CA ALA A 39 22.70 -5.30 -6.00
C ALA A 39 23.73 -4.19 -6.29
N LEU A 40 23.88 -3.80 -7.57
CA LEU A 40 24.73 -2.67 -7.97
C LEU A 40 24.29 -1.34 -7.34
N SER A 41 22.99 -1.16 -7.12
CA SER A 41 22.45 0.02 -6.43
C SER A 41 22.71 0.03 -4.91
N ARG A 42 23.31 -1.05 -4.36
CA ARG A 42 23.58 -1.27 -2.92
C ARG A 42 22.34 -1.17 -2.02
N ARG A 43 21.16 -1.35 -2.59
CA ARG A 43 19.89 -1.41 -1.85
C ARG A 43 19.65 -2.81 -1.34
N ARG A 44 19.27 -2.95 -0.07
CA ARG A 44 18.80 -4.20 0.50
C ARG A 44 17.29 -4.35 0.24
N PRO A 45 16.76 -5.58 0.16
CA PRO A 45 15.32 -5.79 0.10
C PRO A 45 14.63 -5.16 1.32
N LEU A 46 13.52 -4.46 1.07
CA LEU A 46 12.69 -3.89 2.13
C LEU A 46 11.87 -4.98 2.81
N ALA A 47 11.72 -4.92 4.13
CA ALA A 47 10.94 -5.88 4.93
C ALA A 47 9.54 -5.37 5.32
N GLY A 48 9.32 -4.06 5.22
CA GLY A 48 8.03 -3.42 5.49
C GLY A 48 7.12 -3.31 4.26
N PRO A 49 5.90 -2.77 4.39
CA PRO A 49 5.05 -2.47 3.24
C PRO A 49 5.79 -1.55 2.26
N VAL A 50 5.51 -1.70 0.97
CA VAL A 50 6.19 -0.96 -0.09
C VAL A 50 5.21 -0.34 -1.08
N SER A 51 5.63 0.79 -1.64
CA SER A 51 5.09 1.34 -2.87
C SER A 51 6.01 0.98 -4.03
N VAL A 52 5.41 0.56 -5.14
CA VAL A 52 6.12 0.27 -6.39
C VAL A 52 5.63 1.21 -7.48
N HIS A 53 6.54 1.96 -8.08
CA HIS A 53 6.26 2.78 -9.26
C HIS A 53 7.04 2.25 -10.46
N LEU A 54 6.32 1.96 -11.54
CA LEU A 54 6.85 1.43 -12.80
C LEU A 54 6.70 2.44 -13.93
N ALA A 55 7.76 2.63 -14.71
CA ALA A 55 7.77 3.45 -15.91
C ALA A 55 8.24 2.59 -17.09
N LEU A 56 7.30 2.17 -17.95
CA LEU A 56 7.65 1.42 -19.15
C LEU A 56 8.17 2.39 -20.22
N HIS A 57 9.45 2.27 -20.56
CA HIS A 57 10.08 3.03 -21.65
C HIS A 57 10.01 2.19 -22.94
N PRO A 58 9.21 2.58 -23.94
CA PRO A 58 9.20 1.92 -25.24
C PRO A 58 10.57 1.96 -25.92
N ARG A 59 10.80 1.07 -26.88
CA ARG A 59 11.97 1.18 -27.75
C ARG A 59 11.83 2.40 -28.64
N GLU A 60 12.93 3.09 -28.85
CA GLU A 60 13.03 4.23 -29.77
C GLU A 60 13.12 3.73 -31.22
N ASN A 61 12.33 4.33 -32.11
CA ASN A 61 12.44 4.14 -33.55
C ASN A 61 13.61 4.98 -34.08
N LYS A 62 13.99 4.79 -35.35
CA LYS A 62 15.09 5.57 -35.98
C LYS A 62 14.83 7.09 -36.00
N ASP A 63 13.58 7.50 -35.94
CA ASP A 63 13.12 8.89 -35.94
C ASP A 63 12.94 9.47 -34.52
N GLY A 64 13.36 8.75 -33.48
CA GLY A 64 13.21 9.16 -32.08
C GLY A 64 11.83 8.89 -31.48
N THR A 65 10.86 8.42 -32.27
CA THR A 65 9.51 8.18 -31.77
C THR A 65 9.40 6.86 -31.00
N ALA A 66 8.38 6.75 -30.14
CA ALA A 66 8.13 5.52 -29.40
C ALA A 66 7.60 4.40 -30.31
N SER A 67 8.21 3.22 -30.23
CA SER A 67 7.69 2.02 -30.88
C SER A 67 6.29 1.68 -30.39
N ARG A 68 5.37 1.46 -31.34
CA ARG A 68 4.00 1.02 -31.05
C ARG A 68 3.93 -0.44 -30.61
N SER A 69 4.94 -1.24 -30.94
CA SER A 69 5.09 -2.63 -30.50
C SER A 69 5.65 -2.70 -29.08
N ARG A 70 4.95 -2.04 -28.14
CA ARG A 70 5.26 -2.08 -26.71
C ARG A 70 4.32 -3.04 -25.99
N LEU A 71 4.75 -3.53 -24.84
CA LEU A 71 3.89 -4.32 -23.94
C LEU A 71 2.82 -3.44 -23.28
N ASP A 72 1.72 -4.09 -22.93
CA ASP A 72 0.69 -3.51 -22.08
C ASP A 72 1.20 -3.36 -20.64
N LEU A 73 0.66 -2.37 -19.92
CA LEU A 73 1.12 -2.07 -18.56
C LEU A 73 0.83 -3.22 -17.58
N ASP A 74 -0.30 -3.91 -17.69
CA ASP A 74 -0.64 -5.06 -16.85
C ASP A 74 0.37 -6.21 -17.04
N ASN A 75 0.80 -6.43 -18.28
CA ASN A 75 1.82 -7.41 -18.63
C ASN A 75 3.16 -7.06 -17.95
N CYS A 76 3.58 -5.80 -18.08
CA CYS A 76 4.79 -5.30 -17.43
C CYS A 76 4.70 -5.37 -15.90
N ILE A 77 3.58 -4.98 -15.31
CA ILE A 77 3.32 -5.05 -13.87
C ILE A 77 3.54 -6.48 -13.38
N LYS A 78 2.86 -7.45 -14.01
CA LYS A 78 2.90 -8.84 -13.57
C LYS A 78 4.33 -9.40 -13.58
N VAL A 79 5.07 -9.11 -14.66
CA VAL A 79 6.46 -9.57 -14.84
C VAL A 79 7.41 -8.88 -13.87
N ALA A 80 7.26 -7.58 -13.69
CA ALA A 80 8.09 -6.80 -12.80
C ALA A 80 7.92 -7.21 -11.34
N LEU A 81 6.68 -7.39 -10.87
CA LEU A 81 6.44 -7.79 -9.48
C LEU A 81 7.05 -9.17 -9.18
N ASP A 82 6.91 -10.14 -10.09
CA ASP A 82 7.57 -11.44 -9.91
C ASP A 82 9.11 -11.33 -9.93
N ALA A 83 9.68 -10.50 -10.79
CA ALA A 83 11.13 -10.31 -10.86
C ALA A 83 11.71 -9.59 -9.63
N LEU A 84 10.95 -8.67 -9.03
CA LEU A 84 11.37 -7.87 -7.87
C LEU A 84 11.15 -8.57 -6.53
N ASN A 85 10.29 -9.58 -6.46
CA ASN A 85 10.03 -10.32 -5.24
C ASN A 85 11.28 -11.09 -4.77
N GLY A 86 11.74 -10.89 -3.53
CA GLY A 86 13.02 -11.37 -3.02
C GLY A 86 14.26 -10.58 -3.49
N VAL A 87 14.06 -9.51 -4.28
CA VAL A 87 15.13 -8.64 -4.80
C VAL A 87 15.00 -7.23 -4.21
N ALA A 88 13.85 -6.59 -4.39
CA ALA A 88 13.58 -5.24 -3.88
C ALA A 88 12.79 -5.24 -2.57
N TYR A 89 12.01 -6.29 -2.34
CA TYR A 89 11.23 -6.58 -1.12
C TYR A 89 11.25 -8.09 -0.89
N LEU A 90 10.87 -8.57 0.30
CA LEU A 90 10.96 -9.99 0.67
C LEU A 90 9.80 -10.85 0.14
N ASP A 91 8.59 -10.28 0.06
CA ASP A 91 7.34 -10.93 -0.30
C ASP A 91 6.44 -9.96 -1.09
N ASP A 92 5.72 -10.45 -2.12
CA ASP A 92 4.84 -9.64 -2.95
C ASP A 92 3.63 -9.07 -2.19
N LYS A 93 3.25 -9.70 -1.08
CA LYS A 93 2.25 -9.17 -0.12
C LYS A 93 2.66 -7.85 0.54
N GLN A 94 3.93 -7.46 0.43
CA GLN A 94 4.38 -6.14 0.90
C GLN A 94 3.93 -5.01 -0.02
N VAL A 95 3.63 -5.27 -1.29
CA VAL A 95 3.22 -4.25 -2.26
C VAL A 95 1.79 -3.80 -1.93
N VAL A 96 1.67 -2.62 -1.31
CA VAL A 96 0.39 -2.04 -0.87
C VAL A 96 -0.04 -0.85 -1.73
N ARG A 97 0.89 -0.28 -2.51
CA ARG A 97 0.65 0.75 -3.50
C ARG A 97 1.41 0.41 -4.77
N LEU A 98 0.74 0.54 -5.91
CA LEU A 98 1.31 0.29 -7.23
C LEU A 98 0.85 1.39 -8.20
N SER A 99 1.79 1.95 -8.97
CA SER A 99 1.47 2.75 -10.14
C SER A 99 2.32 2.34 -11.32
N ALA A 100 1.75 2.42 -12.53
CA ALA A 100 2.50 2.17 -13.76
C ALA A 100 2.13 3.21 -14.81
N VAL A 101 3.13 3.68 -15.57
CA VAL A 101 2.98 4.67 -16.64
C VAL A 101 3.78 4.27 -17.88
N ILE A 102 3.35 4.73 -19.05
CA ILE A 102 4.19 4.75 -20.25
C ILE A 102 5.05 6.01 -20.18
N ALA A 103 6.37 5.86 -20.27
CA ALA A 103 7.33 6.95 -20.24
C ALA A 103 7.93 7.19 -21.63
N GLU A 104 8.82 8.19 -21.73
CA GLU A 104 9.54 8.51 -22.96
C GLU A 104 10.33 7.31 -23.50
N PRO A 105 10.42 7.14 -24.83
CA PRO A 105 11.16 6.04 -25.42
C PRO A 105 12.66 6.16 -25.16
N ILE A 106 13.33 5.01 -25.10
CA ILE A 106 14.80 4.93 -25.02
C ILE A 106 15.32 3.91 -26.03
N GLN A 107 16.56 4.08 -26.48
CA GLN A 107 17.16 3.31 -27.58
C GLN A 107 16.89 1.79 -27.54
N ARG A 108 17.02 1.14 -26.37
CA ARG A 108 16.79 -0.31 -26.22
C ARG A 108 15.46 -0.65 -25.52
N GLY A 109 14.69 0.36 -25.16
CA GLY A 109 13.58 0.25 -24.22
C GLY A 109 14.06 -0.16 -22.82
N GLY A 110 13.18 -0.05 -21.84
CA GLY A 110 13.47 -0.48 -20.47
C GLY A 110 12.26 -0.38 -19.57
N LEU A 111 12.45 -0.80 -18.33
CA LEU A 111 11.48 -0.59 -17.26
C LEU A 111 12.14 0.17 -16.12
N GLY A 112 11.75 1.43 -15.94
CA GLY A 112 12.11 2.22 -14.78
C GLY A 112 11.36 1.72 -13.55
N VAL A 113 12.09 1.47 -12.48
CA VAL A 113 11.56 0.95 -11.22
C VAL A 113 11.97 1.86 -10.07
N ILE A 114 10.98 2.23 -9.26
CA ILE A 114 11.16 2.85 -7.96
C ILE A 114 10.40 2.01 -6.94
N VAL A 115 11.11 1.57 -5.91
CA VAL A 115 10.52 0.90 -4.74
C VAL A 115 10.89 1.71 -3.51
N THR A 116 9.89 2.05 -2.72
CA THR A 116 10.05 2.79 -1.46
C THR A 116 9.28 2.09 -0.35
N GLU A 117 9.68 2.33 0.89
CA GLU A 117 8.85 1.96 2.04
C GLU A 117 7.54 2.75 1.96
N GLU A 118 6.43 2.07 2.21
CA GLU A 118 5.15 2.70 2.49
C GLU A 118 4.87 2.47 3.97
N GLU A 119 4.58 3.55 4.69
CA GLU A 119 4.02 3.43 6.01
C GLU A 119 2.65 2.74 5.86
N ARG A 120 2.55 1.46 6.26
CA ARG A 120 1.22 0.91 6.57
C ARG A 120 0.64 1.86 7.61
N LYS A 121 -0.47 2.50 7.29
CA LYS A 121 -1.43 3.01 8.27
C LYS A 121 -1.90 1.79 9.07
N ARG A 122 -1.11 1.40 10.07
CA ARG A 122 -1.10 0.06 10.68
C ARG A 122 -2.22 -0.02 11.70
N ASN A 123 -3.46 0.20 11.26
CA ASN A 123 -4.60 0.30 12.15
C ASN A 123 -5.48 -0.95 12.05
N ALA A 124 -5.13 -1.99 11.30
CA ALA A 124 -6.06 -3.13 11.10
C ALA A 124 -6.29 -3.93 12.39
N GLU A 125 -5.23 -4.23 13.14
CA GLU A 125 -5.33 -4.92 14.43
C GLU A 125 -5.93 -4.02 15.51
N GLN A 126 -5.44 -2.78 15.60
CA GLN A 126 -5.99 -1.78 16.53
C GLN A 126 -7.46 -1.44 16.21
N ASN A 127 -7.87 -1.36 14.95
CA ASN A 127 -9.27 -1.16 14.56
C ASN A 127 -10.11 -2.38 14.92
N ARG A 128 -9.60 -3.61 14.73
CA ARG A 128 -10.31 -4.79 15.22
C ARG A 128 -10.45 -4.77 16.74
N PHE A 129 -9.42 -4.35 17.46
CA PHE A 129 -9.47 -4.19 18.91
C PHE A 129 -10.49 -3.11 19.34
N TYR A 130 -10.49 -1.98 18.64
CA TYR A 130 -11.42 -0.87 18.85
C TYR A 130 -12.89 -1.30 18.64
N TRP A 131 -13.21 -1.87 17.49
CA TRP A 131 -14.58 -2.26 17.13
C TRP A 131 -15.05 -3.54 17.80
N GLY A 132 -14.12 -4.45 18.09
CA GLY A 132 -14.34 -5.66 18.86
C GLY A 132 -14.40 -5.31 20.34
N PRO A 133 -13.36 -5.60 21.14
CA PRO A 133 -13.33 -5.35 22.57
C PRO A 133 -13.88 -3.98 23.01
N VAL A 134 -13.25 -2.87 22.61
CA VAL A 134 -13.51 -1.56 23.24
C VAL A 134 -14.96 -1.11 23.05
N LEU A 135 -15.44 -0.98 21.81
CA LEU A 135 -16.80 -0.53 21.55
C LEU A 135 -17.86 -1.54 21.97
N THR A 136 -17.56 -2.85 21.99
CA THR A 136 -18.50 -3.84 22.54
C THR A 136 -18.71 -3.62 24.03
N THR A 137 -17.61 -3.52 24.78
CA THR A 137 -17.63 -3.31 26.23
C THR A 137 -18.38 -2.03 26.58
N ILE A 138 -18.13 -0.93 25.87
CA ILE A 138 -18.86 0.33 26.07
C ILE A 138 -20.35 0.17 25.75
N ALA A 139 -20.68 -0.42 24.59
CA ALA A 139 -22.09 -0.60 24.19
C ALA A 139 -22.88 -1.48 25.18
N GLU A 140 -22.23 -2.46 25.79
CA GLU A 140 -22.84 -3.38 26.75
C GLU A 140 -23.03 -2.74 28.14
N GLN A 141 -22.03 -1.99 28.62
CA GLN A 141 -21.94 -1.48 29.99
C GLN A 141 -22.47 -0.05 30.16
N ALA A 142 -22.26 0.86 29.19
CA ALA A 142 -22.53 2.28 29.38
C ALA A 142 -24.02 2.63 29.25
N TRP A 143 -24.54 3.33 30.27
CA TRP A 143 -25.90 3.88 30.28
C TRP A 143 -25.84 5.41 30.31
N VAL A 144 -26.43 6.05 29.30
CA VAL A 144 -26.52 7.51 29.22
C VAL A 144 -27.97 7.92 29.04
N ASN A 145 -28.46 8.79 29.92
CA ASN A 145 -29.85 9.25 29.94
C ASN A 145 -30.88 8.09 29.93
N GLY A 146 -30.59 7.01 30.66
CA GLY A 146 -31.50 5.87 30.80
C GLY A 146 -31.59 4.97 29.56
N ARG A 147 -30.68 5.10 28.59
CA ARG A 147 -30.59 4.21 27.41
C ARG A 147 -29.16 3.75 27.14
N ARG A 148 -29.05 2.61 26.46
CA ARG A 148 -27.81 2.13 25.85
C ARG A 148 -27.77 2.49 24.37
N PHE A 149 -26.59 2.46 23.80
CA PHE A 149 -26.33 2.78 22.39
C PHE A 149 -25.46 1.71 21.76
N ASP A 150 -25.61 1.51 20.45
CA ASP A 150 -24.78 0.58 19.69
C ASP A 150 -23.38 1.13 19.41
N LYS A 151 -22.54 0.27 18.84
CA LYS A 151 -21.14 0.60 18.53
C LYS A 151 -20.99 1.72 17.53
N ASP A 152 -21.88 1.84 16.55
CA ASP A 152 -21.78 2.87 15.51
C ASP A 152 -22.08 4.25 16.09
N VAL A 153 -23.06 4.33 16.98
CA VAL A 153 -23.34 5.57 17.72
C VAL A 153 -22.18 5.94 18.64
N TRP A 154 -21.61 4.98 19.38
CA TRP A 154 -20.43 5.24 20.20
C TRP A 154 -19.21 5.64 19.36
N HIS A 155 -19.02 5.01 18.21
CA HIS A 155 -17.94 5.37 17.29
C HIS A 155 -18.07 6.83 16.85
N GLU A 156 -19.26 7.26 16.42
CA GLU A 156 -19.50 8.63 15.99
C GLU A 156 -19.40 9.63 17.15
N HIS A 157 -19.84 9.26 18.36
CA HIS A 157 -19.69 10.08 19.55
C HIS A 157 -18.21 10.35 19.86
N TYR A 158 -17.39 9.30 19.98
CA TYR A 158 -15.97 9.44 20.28
C TYR A 158 -15.17 10.08 19.16
N ALA A 159 -15.56 9.83 17.91
CA ALA A 159 -15.02 10.51 16.76
C ALA A 159 -15.17 12.03 16.85
N ARG A 160 -16.27 12.54 17.41
CA ARG A 160 -16.49 13.98 17.60
C ARG A 160 -15.69 14.55 18.75
N LEU A 161 -15.48 13.79 19.82
CA LEU A 161 -14.74 14.22 20.99
C LEU A 161 -13.23 14.20 20.77
N PHE A 162 -12.71 13.12 20.21
CA PHE A 162 -11.26 12.84 20.20
C PHE A 162 -10.69 12.61 18.80
N GLY A 163 -11.50 12.74 17.75
CA GLY A 163 -11.07 12.53 16.37
C GLY A 163 -9.96 13.49 15.95
N VAL A 164 -8.92 12.96 15.31
CA VAL A 164 -7.83 13.76 14.76
C VAL A 164 -8.33 14.59 13.59
N MET A 165 -8.04 15.89 13.62
CA MET A 165 -8.35 16.83 12.55
C MET A 165 -7.15 16.96 11.59
N GLU A 166 -7.41 17.08 10.30
CA GLU A 166 -6.43 17.36 9.25
C GLU A 166 -6.85 18.57 8.43
N GLU A 167 -5.85 19.29 7.91
CA GLU A 167 -6.06 20.33 6.92
C GLU A 167 -6.06 19.72 5.52
N ILE A 168 -7.04 20.11 4.70
CA ILE A 168 -7.10 19.74 3.30
C ILE A 168 -7.19 20.99 2.44
N VAL A 169 -6.49 20.98 1.31
CA VAL A 169 -6.55 22.04 0.30
C VAL A 169 -7.61 21.64 -0.74
N LEU A 170 -8.62 22.48 -0.90
CA LEU A 170 -9.67 22.29 -1.90
C LEU A 170 -9.18 22.74 -3.30
N PRO A 171 -9.85 22.32 -4.39
CA PRO A 171 -9.49 22.76 -5.74
C PRO A 171 -9.53 24.29 -5.96
N SER A 172 -10.30 25.01 -5.14
CA SER A 172 -10.34 26.48 -5.10
C SER A 172 -9.09 27.13 -4.49
N GLY A 173 -8.22 26.34 -3.84
CA GLY A 173 -7.11 26.82 -3.03
C GLY A 173 -7.47 27.11 -1.56
N GLU A 174 -8.73 26.97 -1.18
CA GLU A 174 -9.19 27.12 0.20
C GLU A 174 -8.65 25.98 1.09
N ILE A 175 -8.17 26.33 2.28
CA ILE A 175 -7.75 25.36 3.31
C ILE A 175 -8.91 25.16 4.28
N VAL A 176 -9.37 23.92 4.40
CA VAL A 176 -10.42 23.56 5.36
C VAL A 176 -9.95 22.47 6.30
N THR A 177 -10.41 22.52 7.54
CA THR A 177 -10.12 21.48 8.54
C THR A 177 -11.20 20.41 8.50
N ARG A 178 -10.81 19.13 8.41
CA ARG A 178 -11.70 17.97 8.39
C ARG A 178 -11.24 16.92 9.41
N ARG A 179 -12.18 16.18 10.01
CA ARG A 179 -11.86 14.98 10.80
C ARG A 179 -11.34 13.84 9.91
N LYS A 180 -10.17 13.28 10.25
CA LYS A 180 -9.65 12.04 9.67
C LYS A 180 -10.59 10.86 10.00
N SER A 181 -10.77 9.94 9.05
CA SER A 181 -11.29 8.61 9.41
C SER A 181 -10.28 7.90 10.31
N THR A 182 -10.74 7.05 11.23
CA THR A 182 -9.85 6.19 12.05
C THR A 182 -8.97 5.28 11.20
N THR A 183 -9.41 4.95 9.98
CA THR A 183 -8.60 4.21 8.98
C THR A 183 -7.47 5.05 8.37
N GLN A 184 -7.55 6.38 8.48
CA GLN A 184 -6.59 7.31 7.90
C GLN A 184 -5.57 7.84 8.91
N MET A 185 -5.79 7.63 10.21
CA MET A 185 -4.88 7.99 11.31
C MET A 185 -3.58 7.19 11.25
N THR A 186 -2.48 7.76 11.74
CA THR A 186 -1.25 7.01 12.03
C THR A 186 -1.44 6.08 13.22
N VAL A 187 -0.48 5.17 13.45
CA VAL A 187 -0.50 4.25 14.60
C VAL A 187 -0.47 5.02 15.92
N GLY A 188 0.36 6.06 16.02
CA GLY A 188 0.46 6.88 17.22
C GLY A 188 -0.82 7.68 17.48
N GLU A 189 -1.34 8.34 16.43
CA GLU A 189 -2.62 9.06 16.49
C GLU A 189 -3.77 8.14 16.95
N PHE A 190 -3.81 6.90 16.45
CA PHE A 190 -4.86 5.96 16.79
C PHE A 190 -4.71 5.37 18.20
N SER A 191 -3.48 5.12 18.67
CA SER A 191 -3.24 4.74 20.07
C SER A 191 -3.71 5.82 21.04
N GLU A 192 -3.35 7.09 20.80
CA GLU A 192 -3.80 8.20 21.64
C GLU A 192 -5.32 8.39 21.60
N TYR A 193 -5.95 8.16 20.44
CA TYR A 193 -7.41 8.12 20.33
C TYR A 193 -8.01 7.01 21.19
N LEU A 194 -7.48 5.78 21.12
CA LEU A 194 -7.95 4.64 21.91
C LEU A 194 -7.83 4.86 23.42
N ASP A 195 -6.71 5.44 23.87
CA ASP A 195 -6.48 5.71 25.28
C ASP A 195 -7.49 6.73 25.82
N ARG A 196 -7.77 7.79 25.04
CA ARG A 196 -8.78 8.79 25.39
C ARG A 196 -10.19 8.21 25.45
N VAL A 197 -10.55 7.35 24.50
CA VAL A 197 -11.86 6.67 24.50
C VAL A 197 -12.04 5.80 25.73
N GLN A 198 -11.05 4.96 26.06
CA GLN A 198 -11.14 4.07 27.22
C GLN A 198 -11.13 4.86 28.54
N ALA A 199 -10.31 5.91 28.64
CA ALA A 199 -10.27 6.77 29.81
C ALA A 199 -11.62 7.46 30.06
N ASP A 200 -12.20 8.08 29.02
CA ASP A 200 -13.51 8.75 29.10
C ASP A 200 -14.62 7.77 29.46
N ALA A 201 -14.70 6.63 28.77
CA ALA A 201 -15.68 5.57 29.08
C ALA A 201 -15.57 5.08 30.54
N SER A 202 -14.35 4.95 31.06
CA SER A 202 -14.12 4.52 32.44
C SER A 202 -14.52 5.61 33.44
N GLN A 203 -14.19 6.87 33.15
CA GLN A 203 -14.40 8.00 34.07
C GLN A 203 -15.85 8.46 34.11
N GLU A 204 -16.47 8.66 32.96
CA GLU A 204 -17.81 9.25 32.85
C GLU A 204 -18.92 8.21 32.96
N MET A 205 -18.65 6.98 32.51
CA MET A 205 -19.67 5.93 32.40
C MET A 205 -19.37 4.70 33.27
N GLY A 206 -18.24 4.67 33.97
CA GLY A 206 -17.86 3.56 34.84
C GLY A 206 -17.61 2.26 34.08
N VAL A 207 -17.28 2.32 32.78
CA VAL A 207 -16.99 1.13 31.97
C VAL A 207 -15.67 0.52 32.42
N CYS A 208 -15.67 -0.79 32.63
CA CYS A 208 -14.47 -1.56 32.97
C CYS A 208 -13.99 -2.35 31.75
N PHE A 209 -12.74 -2.13 31.35
CA PHE A 209 -12.07 -2.89 30.29
C PHE A 209 -11.15 -3.94 30.95
N GLU A 210 -11.32 -5.22 30.57
CA GLU A 210 -10.47 -6.35 30.99
C GLU A 210 -9.28 -6.57 30.03
#